data_AF-A0A373Q4A7-F1
#
_entry.id   AF-A0A373Q4A7-F1
#
_cell.length_a   1.000
_cell.length_b   1.000
_cell.length_c   1.000
_cell.angle_alpha   90.00
_cell.angle_beta   90.00
_cell.angle_gamma   90.00
#
_symmetry.space_group_name_H-M   'P 1'
#
loop_
_entity.id
_entity.type
_entity.pdbx_description
1 polymer ?
#
loop_
_entity_poly.entity_id
_entity_poly.type
_entity_poly.pdbx_seq_one_letter_code
_entity_poly.pdbx_strand_id
1 'polypeptide(L)'
;METNVLFALSLTVMAGLATGIGSIIALFAKTTNTKFLAGSLGFSAGVMIYVSMIEIFQKSRTYIASATNDTVGYYIAVVSFFVGILLIGLIDYFVPSTEGDIGNLTENETRSIALKRMGFMTALAIGIHNFPDERVVLMLIKLLSQYL
;
A
#
# COMPACT_ATOMS: atom_id res chain seq x y z
N MET A 1 18.55 -17.74 -14.69
CA MET A 1 17.12 -18.03 -14.59
C MET A 1 16.42 -17.19 -15.64
N GLU A 2 15.92 -17.81 -16.70
CA GLU A 2 15.04 -17.18 -17.70
C GLU A 2 13.83 -16.60 -16.96
N THR A 3 13.86 -15.29 -16.69
CA THR A 3 12.79 -14.64 -15.95
C THR A 3 11.71 -14.33 -16.97
N ASN A 4 10.67 -15.16 -17.00
CA ASN A 4 9.53 -15.01 -17.90
C ASN A 4 8.82 -13.68 -17.65
N VAL A 5 9.18 -12.65 -18.41
CA VAL A 5 8.58 -11.30 -18.34
C VAL A 5 7.07 -11.38 -18.45
N LEU A 6 6.56 -12.30 -19.28
CA LEU A 6 5.13 -12.57 -19.44
C LEU A 6 4.47 -13.05 -18.14
N PHE A 7 5.17 -13.84 -17.32
CA PHE A 7 4.68 -14.33 -16.03
C PHE A 7 4.67 -13.24 -14.97
N ALA A 8 5.70 -12.39 -14.91
CA ALA A 8 5.69 -11.25 -13.98
C ALA A 8 4.64 -10.21 -14.36
N LEU A 9 4.44 -9.98 -15.66
CA LEU A 9 3.39 -9.12 -16.17
C LEU A 9 2.00 -9.67 -15.83
N SER A 10 1.77 -10.98 -16.00
CA SER A 10 0.47 -11.58 -15.69
C SER A 10 0.14 -11.48 -14.20
N LEU A 11 1.10 -11.74 -13.30
CA LEU A 11 0.92 -11.58 -11.85
C LEU A 11 0.58 -10.13 -11.48
N THR A 12 1.23 -9.15 -12.12
CA THR A 12 0.99 -7.72 -11.88
C THR A 12 -0.42 -7.31 -12.34
N VAL A 13 -0.83 -7.75 -13.53
CA VAL A 13 -2.17 -7.50 -14.05
C VAL A 13 -3.23 -8.13 -13.16
N MET A 14 -3.01 -9.37 -12.69
CA MET A 14 -3.93 -10.04 -11.78
C MET A 14 -4.06 -9.31 -10.43
N ALA A 15 -2.95 -8.80 -9.87
CA ALA A 15 -2.98 -8.01 -8.64
C ALA A 15 -3.77 -6.69 -8.82
N GLY A 16 -3.57 -5.99 -9.93
CA GLY A 16 -4.32 -4.78 -10.28
C GLY A 16 -5.82 -5.07 -10.46
N LEU A 17 -6.16 -6.14 -11.18
CA LEU A 17 -7.54 -6.58 -11.39
C LEU A 17 -8.24 -6.94 -10.07
N ALA A 18 -7.54 -7.57 -9.11
CA ALA A 18 -8.11 -7.88 -7.80
C ALA A 18 -8.54 -6.61 -7.04
N THR A 19 -7.75 -5.54 -7.11
CA THR A 19 -8.10 -4.22 -6.53
C THR A 19 -9.32 -3.61 -7.23
N GLY A 20 -9.37 -3.72 -8.57
CA GLY A 20 -10.51 -3.27 -9.37
C GLY A 20 -11.81 -4.02 -9.04
N ILE A 21 -11.75 -5.35 -8.93
CA ILE A 21 -12.90 -6.18 -8.53
C ILE A 21 -13.39 -5.81 -7.13
N GLY A 22 -12.48 -5.66 -6.15
CA GLY A 22 -12.82 -5.21 -4.81
C GLY A 22 -13.52 -3.85 -4.79
N SER A 23 -13.08 -2.92 -5.64
CA SER A 23 -13.68 -1.59 -5.79
C SER A 23 -15.07 -1.65 -6.41
N ILE A 24 -15.27 -2.47 -7.45
CA ILE A 24 -16.58 -2.68 -8.08
C ILE A 24 -17.58 -3.26 -7.07
N ILE A 25 -17.18 -4.28 -6.31
CA ILE A 25 -18.01 -4.89 -5.27
C ILE A 25 -18.43 -3.83 -4.23
N ALA A 26 -17.51 -2.95 -3.84
CA ALA A 26 -17.80 -1.86 -2.90
C ALA A 26 -18.81 -0.84 -3.46
N LEU A 27 -18.77 -0.53 -4.77
CA LEU A 27 -19.71 0.40 -5.42
C LEU A 27 -21.15 -0.16 -5.51
N PHE A 28 -21.30 -1.48 -5.68
CA PHE A 28 -22.60 -2.14 -5.74
C PHE A 28 -23.18 -2.50 -4.37
N ALA A 29 -22.39 -2.39 -3.29
CA ALA A 29 -22.84 -2.59 -1.92
C ALA A 29 -23.73 -1.41 -1.45
N LYS A 30 -25.01 -1.42 -1.86
CA LYS A 30 -26.02 -0.40 -1.51
C LYS A 30 -26.19 -0.14 -0.01
N THR A 31 -25.90 -1.14 0.83
CA THR A 31 -25.88 -1.02 2.29
C THR A 31 -24.61 -1.66 2.81
N THR A 32 -23.73 -0.86 3.41
CA THR A 32 -22.49 -1.37 4.00
C THR A 32 -22.85 -2.16 5.25
N ASN A 33 -22.93 -3.49 5.14
CA ASN A 33 -23.04 -4.34 6.32
C ASN A 33 -21.77 -4.15 7.15
N THR A 34 -21.86 -3.44 8.26
CA THR A 34 -20.73 -3.07 9.11
C THR A 34 -19.95 -4.28 9.61
N LYS A 35 -20.60 -5.44 9.78
CA LYS A 35 -19.94 -6.70 10.13
C LYS A 35 -19.09 -7.23 8.99
N PHE A 36 -19.60 -7.18 7.76
CA PHE A 36 -18.84 -7.57 6.57
C PHE A 36 -17.66 -6.61 6.35
N LEU A 37 -17.89 -5.29 6.44
CA LEU A 37 -16.85 -4.29 6.29
C LEU A 37 -15.74 -4.45 7.34
N ALA A 38 -16.10 -4.61 8.62
CA ALA A 38 -15.14 -4.83 9.69
C ALA A 38 -14.34 -6.14 9.47
N GLY A 39 -15.01 -7.21 9.00
CA GLY A 39 -14.35 -8.46 8.63
C GLY A 39 -13.37 -8.28 7.47
N SER A 40 -13.76 -7.57 6.41
CA SER A 40 -12.89 -7.29 5.25
C SER A 40 -11.70 -6.41 5.60
N LEU A 41 -11.91 -5.36 6.42
CA LEU A 41 -10.82 -4.50 6.92
C LEU A 41 -9.86 -5.27 7.82
N GLY A 42 -10.37 -6.09 8.73
CA GLY A 42 -9.55 -6.94 9.60
C GLY A 42 -8.74 -7.98 8.81
N PHE A 43 -9.35 -8.60 7.79
CA PHE A 43 -8.65 -9.51 6.89
C PHE A 43 -7.53 -8.79 6.11
N SER A 44 -7.82 -7.61 5.54
CA SER A 44 -6.83 -6.81 4.82
C SER A 44 -5.66 -6.38 5.71
N ALA A 45 -5.96 -5.89 6.93
CA ALA A 45 -4.93 -5.55 7.91
C ALA A 45 -4.08 -6.77 8.29
N GLY A 46 -4.69 -7.93 8.48
CA GLY A 46 -3.98 -9.18 8.77
C GLY A 46 -3.01 -9.59 7.65
N VAL A 47 -3.46 -9.57 6.39
CA VAL A 47 -2.61 -9.86 5.23
C VAL A 47 -1.43 -8.89 5.15
N MET A 48 -1.67 -7.59 5.36
CA MET A 48 -0.61 -6.57 5.30
C MET A 48 0.40 -6.71 6.45
N ILE A 49 -0.05 -7.06 7.66
CA ILE A 49 0.85 -7.35 8.79
C ILE A 49 1.73 -8.57 8.48
N TYR A 50 1.14 -9.64 7.94
CA TYR A 50 1.89 -10.85 7.55
C TYR A 50 2.95 -10.54 6.50
N VAL A 51 2.58 -9.88 5.40
CA VAL A 51 3.51 -9.48 4.33
C VAL A 51 4.63 -8.60 4.89
N SER A 52 4.30 -7.64 5.75
CA SER A 52 5.28 -6.72 6.33
C SER A 52 6.27 -7.44 7.25
N MET A 53 5.80 -8.31 8.16
CA MET A 53 6.64 -8.96 9.18
C MET A 53 7.40 -10.18 8.67
N ILE A 54 6.75 -11.01 7.85
CA ILE A 54 7.31 -12.30 7.45
C ILE A 54 8.06 -12.18 6.12
N GLU A 55 7.61 -11.34 5.19
CA GLU A 55 8.29 -11.19 3.92
C GLU A 55 9.24 -10.00 3.89
N ILE A 56 8.72 -8.79 4.08
CA ILE A 56 9.48 -7.55 3.84
C ILE A 56 10.56 -7.38 4.91
N PHE A 57 10.21 -7.52 6.19
CA PHE A 57 11.15 -7.37 7.29
C PHE A 57 12.29 -8.39 7.23
N GLN A 58 11.97 -9.67 6.94
CA GLN A 58 12.99 -10.71 6.80
C GLN A 58 13.92 -10.44 5.60
N LYS A 59 13.38 -10.03 4.45
CA LYS A 59 14.17 -9.64 3.28
C LYS A 59 15.06 -8.42 3.54
N SER A 60 14.54 -7.42 4.26
CA SER A 60 15.30 -6.24 4.67
C SER A 60 16.49 -6.63 5.56
N ARG A 61 16.24 -7.46 6.59
CA ARG A 61 17.31 -7.98 7.45
C ARG A 61 18.38 -8.70 6.65
N THR A 62 18.01 -9.67 5.81
CA THR A 62 18.98 -10.47 5.06
C THR A 62 19.77 -9.61 4.07
N TYR A 63 19.12 -8.62 3.46
CA TYR A 63 19.78 -7.69 2.55
C TYR A 63 20.81 -6.82 3.29
N ILE A 64 20.47 -6.23 4.43
CA ILE A 64 21.38 -5.38 5.21
C ILE A 64 22.50 -6.22 5.85
N ALA A 65 22.18 -7.42 6.34
CA ALA A 65 23.15 -8.34 6.91
C ALA A 65 24.22 -8.76 5.87
N SER A 66 23.85 -8.85 4.59
CA SER A 66 24.80 -9.17 3.52
C SER A 66 25.90 -8.12 3.32
N ALA A 67 25.64 -6.86 3.68
CA ALA A 67 26.60 -5.75 3.61
C ALA A 67 27.30 -5.48 4.95
N THR A 68 26.88 -6.12 6.03
CA THR A 68 27.38 -5.88 7.39
C THR A 68 27.64 -7.21 8.12
N ASN A 69 26.84 -7.54 9.13
CA ASN A 69 26.79 -8.82 9.82
C ASN A 69 25.35 -9.05 10.33
N ASP A 70 25.00 -10.29 10.68
CA ASP A 70 23.60 -10.66 10.98
C ASP A 70 23.02 -9.89 12.17
N THR A 71 23.80 -9.70 13.25
CA THR A 71 23.37 -8.96 14.44
C THR A 71 23.13 -7.48 14.16
N VAL A 72 24.07 -6.82 13.49
CA VAL A 72 23.95 -5.40 13.13
C VAL A 72 22.83 -5.21 12.11
N GLY A 73 22.70 -6.10 11.13
CA GLY A 73 21.62 -6.07 10.15
C GLY A 73 20.23 -6.21 10.79
N TYR A 74 20.09 -7.04 11.82
CA TYR A 74 18.86 -7.13 12.60
C TYR A 74 18.50 -5.79 13.27
N TYR A 75 19.45 -5.19 14.00
CA TYR A 75 19.20 -3.91 14.67
C TYR A 75 18.85 -2.78 13.70
N ILE A 76 19.57 -2.67 12.58
CA ILE A 76 19.28 -1.66 11.55
C ILE A 76 17.88 -1.87 10.97
N ALA A 77 17.48 -3.12 10.68
CA ALA A 77 16.15 -3.43 10.16
C ALA A 77 15.04 -3.04 11.15
N VAL A 78 15.21 -3.34 12.45
CA VAL A 78 14.27 -2.93 13.51
C VAL A 78 14.15 -1.42 13.60
N VAL A 79 15.27 -0.70 13.68
CA VAL A 79 15.27 0.76 13.78
C VAL A 79 14.60 1.37 12.55
N SER A 80 14.94 0.89 11.35
CA SER A 80 14.36 1.36 10.09
C SER A 80 12.84 1.12 10.02
N PHE A 81 12.36 -0.01 10.56
CA PHE A 81 10.93 -0.30 10.65
C PHE A 81 10.18 0.72 11.52
N PHE A 82 10.68 1.02 12.72
CA PHE A 82 10.07 2.02 13.60
C PHE A 82 10.19 3.45 13.06
N VAL A 83 11.30 3.79 12.41
CA VAL A 83 11.44 5.06 11.68
C VAL A 83 10.40 5.16 10.57
N GLY A 84 10.14 4.08 9.83
CA GLY A 84 9.08 4.02 8.84
C GLY A 84 7.69 4.26 9.43
N ILE A 85 7.37 3.65 10.59
CA ILE A 85 6.12 3.91 11.31
C ILE A 85 6.01 5.38 11.70
N LEU A 86 7.07 5.96 12.26
CA LEU A 86 7.10 7.38 12.66
C LEU A 86 6.88 8.29 11.44
N LEU A 87 7.53 7.99 10.32
CA LEU A 87 7.41 8.74 9.08
C LEU A 87 5.98 8.70 8.54
N ILE A 88 5.33 7.53 8.52
CA ILE A 88 3.92 7.41 8.10
C ILE A 88 3.02 8.19 9.05
N GLY A 89 3.23 8.11 10.37
CA GLY A 89 2.49 8.90 11.34
C GLY A 89 2.68 10.41 11.16
N LEU A 90 3.87 10.83 10.77
CA LEU A 90 4.16 12.23 10.45
C LEU A 90 3.48 12.68 9.15
N ILE A 91 3.47 11.83 8.11
CA ILE A 91 2.71 12.07 6.88
C ILE A 91 1.23 12.23 7.22
N ASP A 92 0.65 11.32 8.00
CA ASP A 92 -0.76 11.36 8.40
C ASP A 92 -1.08 12.63 9.19
N TYR A 93 -0.19 13.07 10.07
CA TYR A 93 -0.32 14.32 10.80
C TYR A 93 -0.30 15.57 9.89
N PHE A 94 0.53 15.56 8.84
CA PHE A 94 0.59 16.67 7.88
C PHE A 94 -0.50 16.63 6.82
N VAL A 95 -1.19 15.50 6.63
CA VAL A 95 -2.34 15.41 5.74
C VAL A 95 -3.49 16.18 6.38
N PRO A 96 -3.89 17.33 5.84
CA PRO A 96 -4.86 18.19 6.50
C PRO A 96 -6.21 17.47 6.62
N SER A 97 -6.69 17.30 7.85
CA SER A 97 -8.04 16.83 8.16
C SER A 97 -9.01 17.94 7.77
N THR A 98 -9.77 17.76 6.70
CA THR A 98 -10.71 18.78 6.22
C THR A 98 -11.99 18.80 7.06
N GLU A 99 -11.87 19.24 8.31
CA GLU A 99 -13.01 19.65 9.13
C GLU A 99 -13.19 21.18 9.16
N GLY A 100 -12.19 21.95 8.70
CA GLY A 100 -12.25 23.41 8.65
C GLY A 100 -12.24 23.93 7.22
N ASP A 101 -13.40 24.38 6.74
CA ASP A 101 -13.61 25.63 5.99
C ASP A 101 -14.84 25.51 5.06
N ILE A 102 -16.00 25.33 5.69
CA ILE A 102 -17.28 25.19 5.00
C ILE A 102 -18.27 26.15 5.65
N GLY A 103 -17.89 27.43 5.71
CA GLY A 103 -18.67 28.49 6.34
C GLY A 103 -19.98 28.86 5.62
N ASN A 104 -20.40 28.12 4.58
CA ASN A 104 -21.63 28.45 3.85
C ASN A 104 -22.29 27.31 3.04
N LEU A 105 -21.97 26.03 3.30
CA LEU A 105 -22.66 24.91 2.66
C LEU A 105 -23.57 24.20 3.65
N THR A 106 -24.69 23.66 3.17
CA THR A 106 -25.52 22.79 4.01
C THR A 106 -24.73 21.58 4.47
N GLU A 107 -24.99 21.07 5.68
CA GLU A 107 -24.29 19.94 6.31
C GLU A 107 -24.17 18.71 5.38
N ASN A 108 -25.14 18.53 4.46
CA ASN A 108 -25.15 17.49 3.44
C ASN A 108 -24.16 17.74 2.28
N GLU A 109 -24.02 18.98 1.81
CA GLU A 109 -23.09 19.35 0.74
C GLU A 109 -21.63 19.28 1.22
N THR A 110 -21.40 19.79 2.44
CA THR A 110 -20.16 19.68 3.21
C THR A 110 -19.66 18.23 3.28
N ARG A 111 -20.55 17.32 3.71
CA ARG A 111 -20.26 15.90 3.86
C ARG A 111 -20.02 15.21 2.51
N SER A 112 -20.81 15.55 1.49
CA SER A 112 -20.65 15.00 0.13
C SER A 112 -19.31 15.36 -0.50
N ILE A 113 -18.85 16.61 -0.33
CA ILE A 113 -17.55 17.07 -0.85
C ILE A 113 -16.39 16.44 -0.08
N ALA A 114 -16.47 16.39 1.26
CA ALA A 114 -15.46 15.74 2.09
C ALA A 114 -15.33 14.25 1.77
N LEU A 115 -16.44 13.53 1.59
CA LEU A 115 -16.44 12.11 1.22
C LEU A 115 -15.87 11.86 -0.18
N LYS A 116 -16.19 12.71 -1.17
CA LYS A 116 -15.63 12.61 -2.52
C LYS A 116 -14.12 12.86 -2.52
N ARG A 117 -13.66 13.87 -1.78
CA ARG A 117 -12.23 14.21 -1.68
C ARG A 117 -11.46 13.13 -0.91
N MET A 118 -11.99 12.63 0.21
CA MET A 118 -11.43 11.49 0.94
C MET A 118 -11.35 10.27 0.03
N GLY A 119 -12.44 9.91 -0.66
CA GLY A 119 -12.46 8.78 -1.60
C GLY A 119 -11.42 8.92 -2.71
N PHE A 120 -11.26 10.12 -3.28
CA PHE A 120 -10.25 10.38 -4.31
C PHE A 120 -8.81 10.32 -3.77
N MET A 121 -8.55 10.91 -2.60
CA MET A 121 -7.23 10.85 -1.94
C MET A 121 -6.87 9.41 -1.54
N THR A 122 -7.83 8.65 -1.02
CA THR A 122 -7.65 7.23 -0.68
C THR A 122 -7.41 6.39 -1.93
N ALA A 123 -8.17 6.62 -3.01
CA ALA A 123 -7.95 5.93 -4.29
C ALA A 123 -6.57 6.25 -4.89
N LEU A 124 -6.12 7.51 -4.78
CA LEU A 124 -4.79 7.93 -5.24
C LEU A 124 -3.68 7.35 -4.36
N ALA A 125 -3.86 7.32 -3.04
CA ALA A 125 -2.91 6.71 -2.11
C ALA A 125 -2.78 5.20 -2.31
N ILE A 126 -3.91 4.48 -2.42
CA ILE A 126 -3.92 3.05 -2.76
C ILE A 126 -3.35 2.83 -4.16
N GLY A 127 -3.66 3.72 -5.12
CA GLY A 127 -3.14 3.68 -6.47
C GLY A 127 -1.62 3.77 -6.52
N ILE A 128 -1.01 4.68 -5.74
CA ILE A 128 0.45 4.81 -5.60
C ILE A 128 1.02 3.60 -4.87
N HIS A 129 0.38 3.15 -3.78
CA HIS A 129 0.83 2.00 -3.00
C HIS A 129 0.81 0.68 -3.78
N ASN A 130 -0.18 0.52 -4.67
CA ASN A 130 -0.34 -0.67 -5.51
C ASN A 130 0.31 -0.48 -6.90
N PHE A 131 0.92 0.67 -7.16
CA PHE A 131 1.51 0.93 -8.47
C PHE A 131 2.73 0.01 -8.64
N PRO A 132 2.84 -0.71 -9.77
CA PRO A 132 3.90 -1.70 -10.00
C PRO A 132 5.33 -1.12 -10.14
N ASP A 133 5.54 0.14 -9.78
CA ASP A 133 6.74 0.93 -10.11
C ASP A 133 8.03 0.43 -9.45
N GLU A 134 7.97 -0.32 -8.35
CA GLU A 134 9.19 -0.66 -7.60
C GLU A 134 9.66 -2.11 -7.72
N ARG A 135 8.77 -3.04 -8.09
CA ARG A 135 9.15 -4.44 -8.32
C ARG A 135 9.28 -4.81 -9.79
N VAL A 136 8.42 -4.28 -10.65
CA VAL A 136 8.42 -4.62 -12.09
C VAL A 136 9.48 -3.82 -12.83
N VAL A 137 9.61 -2.51 -12.55
CA VAL A 137 10.65 -1.66 -13.15
C VAL A 137 12.05 -2.10 -12.68
N LEU A 138 12.24 -2.41 -11.40
CA LEU A 138 13.52 -2.91 -10.89
C LEU A 138 13.87 -4.31 -11.44
N MET A 139 12.87 -5.16 -11.69
CA MET A 139 13.07 -6.45 -12.34
C MET A 139 13.39 -6.31 -13.84
N LEU A 140 12.75 -5.38 -14.55
CA LEU A 140 13.04 -5.04 -15.95
C LEU A 140 14.43 -4.41 -16.09
N ILE A 141 14.82 -3.51 -15.20
CA ILE A 141 16.17 -2.92 -15.16
C ILE A 141 17.22 -4.00 -14.89
N LYS A 142 16.98 -4.91 -13.93
CA LYS A 142 17.88 -6.05 -13.67
C LYS A 142 18.00 -6.98 -14.88
N LEU A 143 16.89 -7.26 -15.58
CA LEU A 143 16.89 -8.07 -16.80
C LEU A 143 17.70 -7.41 -17.92
N LEU A 144 17.48 -6.11 -18.16
CA LEU A 144 18.22 -5.36 -19.19
C LEU A 144 19.71 -5.24 -18.86
N SER A 145 20.07 -5.10 -17.58
CA SER A 145 21.46 -5.08 -17.10
C SER A 145 22.20 -6.41 -17.25
N GLN A 146 21.54 -7.54 -17.52
CA GLN A 146 22.21 -8.82 -17.77
C GLN A 146 22.54 -9.04 -19.26
N TYR A 147 22.00 -8.21 -20.16
CA TYR A 147 22.24 -8.26 -21.60
C TYR A 147 23.14 -7.12 -22.12
N LEU A 148 23.57 -6.21 -21.23
CA LEU A 148 24.57 -5.16 -21.44
C LEU A 148 25.83 -5.50 -20.65
#